data_AF-A0A3Q3KIP5-F1
#
_entry.id   AF-A0A3Q3KIP5-F1
#
_cell.length_a   1.000
_cell.length_b   1.000
_cell.length_c   1.000
_cell.angle_alpha   90.00
_cell.angle_beta   90.00
_cell.angle_gamma   90.00
#
_symmetry.space_group_name_H-M   'P 1'
#
loop_
_entity.id
_entity.type
_entity.pdbx_description
1 polymer ?
#
loop_
_entity_poly.entity_id
_entity_poly.type
_entity_poly.pdbx_seq_one_letter_code
_entity_poly.pdbx_strand_id
1 'polypeptide(L)'
;MMDLFGRGELGLLGGGEGLRDDVGVPGISWSASRLPDDMYPASGLALAAAYHDIKTRLASLERENSSIKKKLKHYEVKFPMISEFGEERMLCCSCEPIMKDTSVIQSETTNLQQRINSLTQELQKSKEREERLEEVIQ
;
A
#
# COMPACT_ATOMS: atom_id res chain seq x y z
N MET A 1 -20.42 -13.65 -6.55
CA MET A 1 -21.79 -13.35 -7.01
C MET A 1 -22.67 -13.32 -5.77
N MET A 2 -23.34 -12.18 -5.56
CA MET A 2 -24.29 -11.76 -4.49
C MET A 2 -23.98 -10.25 -4.28
N ASP A 3 -24.45 -9.37 -5.16
CA ASP A 3 -25.76 -8.67 -5.10
C ASP A 3 -25.86 -7.70 -3.91
N LEU A 4 -26.37 -6.49 -4.00
CA LEU A 4 -26.89 -5.67 -5.10
C LEU A 4 -27.17 -4.29 -4.48
N PHE A 5 -26.94 -3.24 -5.27
CA PHE A 5 -27.40 -1.88 -5.01
C PHE A 5 -28.86 -1.81 -4.51
N GLY A 6 -29.10 -1.06 -3.43
CA GLY A 6 -30.40 -0.42 -3.16
C GLY A 6 -30.17 1.09 -3.19
N ARG A 7 -30.40 1.77 -4.32
CA ARG A 7 -31.69 2.32 -4.79
C ARG A 7 -32.35 3.23 -3.73
N GLY A 8 -32.30 4.53 -4.00
CA GLY A 8 -33.00 5.57 -3.27
C GLY A 8 -32.93 6.89 -4.05
N GLU A 9 -33.56 6.92 -5.23
CA GLU A 9 -33.82 8.15 -6.00
C GLU A 9 -34.98 8.90 -5.35
N LEU A 10 -34.82 10.22 -5.16
CA LEU A 10 -35.93 11.17 -5.10
C LEU A 10 -35.42 12.49 -5.71
N GLY A 11 -35.67 12.64 -7.01
CA GLY A 11 -35.44 13.88 -7.73
C GLY A 11 -36.53 14.89 -7.45
N LEU A 12 -36.18 16.18 -7.52
CA LEU A 12 -37.12 17.26 -7.76
C LEU A 12 -36.49 18.24 -8.75
N LEU A 13 -37.06 18.21 -9.95
CA LEU A 13 -36.87 19.14 -11.07
C LEU A 13 -37.59 20.46 -10.78
N GLY A 14 -37.00 21.56 -11.23
CA GLY A 14 -37.64 22.87 -11.43
C GLY A 14 -36.55 23.94 -11.52
N GLY A 15 -36.24 24.58 -12.65
CA GLY A 15 -37.01 24.85 -13.87
C GLY A 15 -37.49 26.31 -13.86
N GLY A 16 -36.91 27.16 -14.71
CA GLY A 16 -37.27 28.59 -14.91
C GLY A 16 -36.03 29.49 -14.83
N GLU A 17 -35.28 29.83 -15.89
CA GLU A 17 -35.59 30.44 -17.20
C GLU A 17 -35.64 31.99 -17.16
N GLY A 18 -34.65 32.61 -17.82
CA GLY A 18 -34.76 33.93 -18.46
C GLY A 18 -34.34 35.17 -17.66
N LEU A 19 -33.25 35.83 -18.07
CA LEU A 19 -33.29 36.99 -19.00
C LEU A 19 -32.00 37.84 -18.87
N ARG A 20 -31.04 37.54 -19.77
CA ARG A 20 -30.12 38.42 -20.52
C ARG A 20 -29.72 39.82 -20.02
N ASP A 21 -28.41 40.04 -20.13
CA ASP A 21 -27.67 41.19 -20.66
C ASP A 21 -28.12 42.61 -20.24
N ASP A 22 -27.25 43.38 -19.58
CA ASP A 22 -26.28 44.22 -20.31
C ASP A 22 -25.37 45.03 -19.36
N VAL A 23 -24.07 44.92 -19.64
CA VAL A 23 -23.01 45.93 -19.51
C VAL A 23 -22.76 46.64 -18.16
N GLY A 24 -21.57 46.31 -17.62
CA GLY A 24 -20.58 47.36 -17.33
C GLY A 24 -20.33 47.70 -15.87
N VAL A 25 -19.52 46.88 -15.20
CA VAL A 25 -18.80 47.26 -13.97
C VAL A 25 -17.83 48.41 -14.27
N PRO A 26 -17.79 49.44 -13.42
CA PRO A 26 -16.51 49.87 -12.88
C PRO A 26 -16.54 50.04 -11.34
N GLY A 27 -15.69 49.28 -10.66
CA GLY A 27 -15.06 49.69 -9.40
C GLY A 27 -15.88 49.52 -8.13
N ILE A 28 -15.99 48.27 -7.65
CA ILE A 28 -16.78 47.82 -6.51
C ILE A 28 -16.39 48.57 -5.22
N SER A 29 -17.21 49.55 -4.85
CA SER A 29 -17.36 50.01 -3.46
C SER A 29 -17.98 48.87 -2.67
N TRP A 30 -17.27 48.33 -1.68
CA TRP A 30 -17.89 47.47 -0.66
C TRP A 30 -18.66 48.38 0.30
N SER A 31 -19.72 49.03 -0.18
CA SER A 31 -20.74 49.55 0.71
C SER A 31 -21.31 48.35 1.46
N ALA A 32 -20.99 48.25 2.75
CA ALA A 32 -21.60 47.32 3.67
C ALA A 32 -23.09 47.67 3.80
N SER A 33 -23.89 47.27 2.81
CA SER A 33 -25.33 47.22 2.96
C SER A 33 -25.60 46.18 4.04
N ARG A 34 -25.95 46.65 5.24
CA ARG A 34 -26.53 45.81 6.28
C ARG A 34 -27.70 45.06 5.63
N LEU A 35 -27.49 43.79 5.35
CA LEU A 35 -28.57 42.90 5.00
C LEU A 35 -29.56 42.89 6.18
N PRO A 36 -30.88 42.89 5.93
CA PRO A 36 -31.84 42.72 6.99
C PRO A 36 -31.55 41.39 7.71
N ASP A 37 -31.46 41.46 9.02
CA ASP A 37 -31.08 40.39 9.96
C ASP A 37 -32.04 39.18 9.97
N ASP A 38 -33.05 39.17 9.08
CA ASP A 38 -34.20 38.24 9.12
C ASP A 38 -34.48 37.52 7.78
N MET A 39 -33.48 37.37 6.91
CA MET A 39 -33.61 36.48 5.75
C MET A 39 -32.31 35.70 5.54
N TYR A 40 -32.14 34.62 6.31
CA TYR A 40 -31.40 33.48 5.81
C TYR A 40 -32.33 32.75 4.84
N PRO A 41 -32.10 32.77 3.52
CA PRO A 41 -32.87 31.92 2.62
C PRO A 41 -32.59 30.46 3.00
N ALA A 42 -33.44 29.52 2.60
CA ALA A 42 -33.21 28.08 2.82
C ALA A 42 -31.79 27.61 2.42
N SER A 43 -31.10 28.35 1.53
CA SER A 43 -29.69 28.18 1.16
C SER A 43 -28.68 28.43 2.29
N GLY A 44 -28.94 29.35 3.22
CA GLY A 44 -28.06 29.66 4.35
C GLY A 44 -28.04 28.57 5.42
N LEU A 45 -29.21 27.99 5.71
CA LEU A 45 -29.34 26.83 6.60
C LEU A 45 -28.73 25.58 5.96
N ALA A 46 -28.93 25.36 4.66
CA ALA A 46 -28.30 24.27 3.92
C ALA A 46 -26.76 24.37 3.91
N LEU A 47 -26.22 25.58 3.72
CA LEU A 47 -24.79 25.84 3.77
C LEU A 47 -24.21 25.57 5.17
N ALA A 48 -24.88 26.02 6.22
CA ALA A 48 -24.47 25.77 7.61
C ALA A 48 -24.47 24.27 7.95
N ALA A 49 -25.50 23.54 7.51
CA ALA A 49 -25.59 22.10 7.69
C ALA A 49 -24.49 21.34 6.92
N ALA A 50 -24.25 21.70 5.65
CA ALA A 50 -23.18 21.11 4.85
C ALA A 50 -21.79 21.35 5.46
N TYR A 51 -21.54 22.57 5.95
CA TYR A 51 -20.29 22.89 6.63
C TYR A 51 -20.10 22.08 7.92
N HIS A 52 -21.16 21.88 8.70
CA HIS A 52 -21.12 21.04 9.90
C HIS A 52 -20.88 19.56 9.57
N ASP A 53 -21.52 19.03 8.53
CA ASP A 53 -21.27 17.67 8.04
C ASP A 53 -19.82 17.47 7.62
N ILE A 54 -19.28 18.40 6.82
CA ILE A 54 -17.88 18.37 6.37
C ILE A 54 -16.92 18.34 7.58
N LYS A 55 -17.15 19.19 8.58
CA LYS A 55 -16.34 19.19 9.82
C LYS A 55 -16.38 17.85 10.53
N THR A 56 -17.58 17.28 10.66
CA THR A 56 -17.77 16.01 11.37
C THR A 56 -17.08 14.86 10.63
N ARG A 57 -17.22 14.80 9.30
CA ARG A 57 -16.54 13.83 8.45
C ARG A 57 -15.02 13.98 8.53
N LEU A 58 -14.50 15.21 8.51
CA LEU A 58 -13.06 15.47 8.63
C LEU A 58 -12.52 14.95 9.97
N ALA A 59 -13.20 15.24 11.07
CA ALA A 59 -12.80 14.76 12.39
C ALA A 59 -12.82 13.21 12.49
N SER A 60 -13.77 12.54 11.82
CA SER A 60 -13.78 11.07 11.75
C SER A 60 -12.56 10.55 10.99
N LEU A 61 -12.29 11.12 9.80
CA LEU A 61 -11.16 10.73 8.97
C LEU A 61 -9.82 10.92 9.68
N GLU A 62 -9.65 12.00 10.45
CA GLU A 62 -8.44 12.25 11.24
C GLU A 62 -8.21 11.17 12.31
N ARG A 63 -9.28 10.72 12.99
CA ARG A 63 -9.21 9.62 13.95
C ARG A 63 -8.90 8.28 13.26
N GLU A 64 -9.56 7.99 12.14
CA GLU A 64 -9.33 6.77 11.36
C GLU A 64 -7.89 6.71 10.82
N ASN A 65 -7.39 7.83 10.28
CA ASN A 65 -6.02 7.95 9.79
C ASN A 65 -5.00 7.74 10.92
N SER A 66 -5.26 8.31 12.09
CA SER A 66 -4.42 8.08 13.28
C SER A 66 -4.43 6.60 13.72
N SER A 67 -5.58 5.93 13.65
CA SER A 67 -5.72 4.51 13.92
C SER A 67 -4.95 3.65 12.91
N ILE A 68 -5.05 3.96 11.62
CA ILE A 68 -4.32 3.29 10.55
C ILE A 68 -2.80 3.46 10.76
N LYS A 69 -2.32 4.68 11.04
CA LYS A 69 -0.90 4.94 11.35
C LYS A 69 -0.41 4.11 12.53
N LYS A 70 -1.20 3.99 13.60
CA LYS A 70 -0.87 3.14 14.76
C LYS A 70 -0.80 1.66 14.38
N LYS A 71 -1.75 1.17 13.58
CA LYS A 71 -1.75 -0.22 13.07
C LYS A 71 -0.54 -0.49 12.18
N LEU A 72 -0.18 0.45 11.32
CA LEU A 72 0.97 0.33 10.42
C LEU A 72 2.28 0.17 11.22
N LYS A 73 2.52 1.04 12.20
CA LYS A 73 3.68 0.93 13.12
C LYS A 73 3.71 -0.41 13.86
N HIS A 74 2.54 -0.92 14.25
CA HIS A 74 2.44 -2.23 14.90
C HIS A 74 2.79 -3.38 13.94
N TYR A 75 2.38 -3.28 12.67
CA TYR A 75 2.71 -4.26 11.66
C TYR A 75 4.18 -4.22 11.26
N GLU A 76 4.82 -3.05 11.22
CA GLU A 76 6.28 -2.93 11.00
C GLU A 76 7.07 -3.75 12.04
N VAL A 77 6.61 -3.79 13.30
CA VAL A 77 7.23 -4.60 14.35
C VAL A 77 6.91 -6.09 14.21
N LYS A 78 5.66 -6.44 13.90
CA LYS A 78 5.22 -7.83 13.76
C LYS A 78 5.78 -8.53 12.52
N PHE A 79 5.96 -7.77 11.45
CA PHE A 79 6.38 -8.24 10.14
C PHE A 79 7.47 -7.29 9.63
N PRO A 80 8.69 -7.37 10.18
CA PRO A 80 9.82 -6.60 9.68
C PRO A 80 10.01 -6.96 8.20
N MET A 81 9.78 -5.99 7.30
CA MET A 81 10.11 -6.20 5.89
C MET A 81 11.63 -6.33 5.78
N ILE A 82 12.09 -7.54 5.45
CA ILE A 82 13.41 -7.76 4.89
C ILE A 82 13.41 -7.14 3.49
N SER A 83 13.87 -5.90 3.38
CA SER A 83 14.14 -5.31 2.06
C SER A 83 15.30 -6.09 1.44
N GLU A 84 14.98 -6.96 0.50
CA GLU A 84 15.92 -7.80 -0.26
C GLU A 84 16.93 -6.96 -1.07
N PHE A 85 16.63 -5.67 -1.24
CA PHE A 85 17.55 -4.65 -1.73
C PHE A 85 17.94 -3.74 -0.57
N GLY A 86 19.23 -3.81 -0.21
CA GLY A 86 19.80 -3.27 1.01
C GLY A 86 19.36 -1.86 1.39
N GLU A 87 18.82 -1.75 2.60
CA GLU A 87 19.33 -0.77 3.55
C GLU A 87 19.04 -1.26 4.97
N GLU A 88 20.13 -1.50 5.68
CA GLU A 88 20.24 -1.81 7.09
C GLU A 88 19.55 -0.72 7.93
N ARG A 89 18.25 -0.84 8.17
CA ARG A 89 17.56 0.12 9.06
C ARG A 89 16.44 -0.41 9.92
N MET A 90 16.40 -1.71 10.19
CA MET A 90 15.69 -2.22 11.36
C MET A 90 16.52 -3.35 11.96
N LEU A 91 17.16 -3.06 13.08
CA LEU A 91 17.79 -4.06 13.94
C LEU A 91 16.67 -4.97 14.47
N CYS A 92 16.32 -5.96 13.67
CA CYS A 92 15.34 -6.96 13.98
C CYS A 92 15.97 -7.90 15.02
N CYS A 93 15.74 -7.63 16.31
CA CYS A 93 16.20 -8.50 17.40
C CYS A 93 15.64 -9.93 17.32
N SER A 94 14.67 -10.20 16.45
CA SER A 94 14.15 -11.55 16.16
C SER A 94 14.75 -12.20 14.90
N CYS A 95 15.67 -11.54 14.20
CA CYS A 95 16.28 -12.03 12.96
C CYS A 95 17.58 -12.82 13.18
N GLU A 96 17.98 -13.05 14.43
CA GLU A 96 19.07 -13.97 14.77
C GLU A 96 18.97 -15.37 14.11
N PRO A 97 17.78 -15.98 13.90
CA PRO A 97 17.68 -17.26 13.19
C PRO A 97 18.02 -17.12 11.70
N ILE A 98 17.53 -16.06 11.04
CA ILE A 98 17.64 -15.88 9.59
C ILE A 98 19.12 -15.72 9.18
N MET A 99 19.92 -15.02 9.99
CA MET A 99 21.36 -14.88 9.73
C MET A 99 22.16 -16.17 10.01
N LYS A 100 21.71 -17.01 10.95
CA LYS A 100 22.34 -18.30 11.23
C LYS A 100 22.02 -19.30 10.13
N ASP A 101 20.79 -19.28 9.61
CA ASP A 101 20.33 -20.18 8.55
C ASP A 101 21.10 -19.94 7.24
N THR A 102 21.43 -18.68 6.89
CA THR A 102 22.23 -18.40 5.68
C THR A 102 23.65 -18.95 5.78
N SER A 103 24.29 -18.89 6.94
CA SER A 103 25.63 -19.46 7.16
C SER A 103 25.61 -20.99 7.10
N VAL A 104 24.61 -21.62 7.70
CA VAL A 104 24.43 -23.08 7.65
C VAL A 104 24.21 -23.53 6.21
N ILE A 105 23.29 -22.91 5.47
CA ILE A 105 23.00 -23.24 4.07
C ILE A 105 24.25 -23.10 3.19
N GLN A 106 25.05 -22.05 3.39
CA GLN A 106 26.32 -21.88 2.66
C GLN A 106 27.32 -23.00 2.97
N SER A 107 27.46 -23.37 4.24
CA SER A 107 28.34 -24.48 4.64
C SER A 107 27.88 -25.83 4.07
N GLU A 108 26.58 -26.10 4.04
CA GLU A 108 26.03 -27.32 3.45
C GLU A 108 26.22 -27.34 1.94
N THR A 109 26.01 -26.20 1.27
CA THR A 109 26.23 -26.05 -0.17
C THR A 109 27.68 -26.36 -0.55
N THR A 110 28.64 -25.79 0.18
CA THR A 110 30.07 -26.06 -0.07
C THR A 110 30.45 -27.52 0.23
N ASN A 111 29.90 -28.12 1.30
CA ASN A 111 30.13 -29.52 1.63
C ASN A 111 29.60 -30.47 0.53
N LEU A 112 28.36 -30.24 0.06
CA LEU A 112 27.76 -31.02 -1.02
C LEU A 112 28.55 -30.88 -2.32
N GLN A 113 29.00 -29.66 -2.65
CA GLN A 113 29.81 -29.43 -3.84
C GLN A 113 31.14 -30.20 -3.76
N GLN A 114 31.79 -30.23 -2.60
CA GLN A 114 33.01 -31.03 -2.40
C GLN A 114 32.72 -32.52 -2.60
N ARG A 115 31.61 -33.02 -2.06
CA ARG A 115 31.21 -34.44 -2.20
C ARG A 115 30.91 -34.81 -3.66
N ILE A 116 30.23 -33.93 -4.40
CA ILE A 116 29.98 -34.09 -5.84
C ILE A 116 31.31 -34.19 -6.60
N ASN A 117 32.27 -33.31 -6.30
CA ASN A 117 33.56 -33.31 -6.96
C ASN A 117 34.34 -34.61 -6.67
N SER A 118 34.32 -35.10 -5.42
CA SER A 118 34.94 -36.37 -5.05
C SER A 118 34.32 -37.56 -5.80
N LEU A 119 32.99 -37.65 -5.83
CA LEU A 119 32.28 -38.72 -6.53
C LEU A 119 32.53 -38.67 -8.05
N THR A 120 32.63 -37.48 -8.62
CA THR A 120 32.95 -37.30 -10.06
C THR A 120 34.33 -37.85 -10.39
N GLN A 121 35.33 -37.58 -9.55
CA GLN A 121 36.68 -38.11 -9.74
C GLN A 121 36.74 -39.64 -9.55
N GLU A 122 36.03 -40.16 -8.57
CA GLU A 122 35.97 -41.61 -8.33
C GLU A 122 35.30 -42.34 -9.49
N LEU A 123 34.21 -41.80 -10.01
CA LEU A 123 33.52 -42.31 -11.20
C LEU A 123 34.45 -42.34 -12.42
N GLN A 124 35.21 -41.27 -12.66
CA GLN A 124 36.16 -41.22 -13.77
C GLN A 124 37.26 -42.28 -13.63
N LYS A 125 37.84 -42.41 -12.43
CA LYS A 125 38.85 -43.45 -12.16
C LYS A 125 38.28 -44.87 -12.29
N SER A 126 37.01 -45.06 -11.93
CA SER A 126 36.34 -46.35 -12.08
C SER A 126 36.16 -46.71 -13.55
N LYS A 127 35.73 -45.77 -14.38
CA LYS A 127 35.60 -45.98 -15.84
C LYS A 127 36.93 -46.35 -16.50
N GLU A 128 38.01 -45.66 -16.17
CA GLU A 128 39.34 -45.98 -16.72
C GLU A 128 39.84 -47.36 -16.30
N ARG A 129 39.48 -47.81 -15.08
CA ARG A 129 39.79 -49.18 -14.63
C ARG A 129 38.94 -50.22 -15.33
N GLU A 130 37.67 -49.93 -15.55
CA GLU A 130 36.74 -50.79 -16.28
C GLU A 130 37.21 -50.99 -17.73
N GLU A 131 37.56 -49.91 -18.45
CA GLU A 131 38.11 -49.96 -19.81
C GLU A 131 39.38 -50.84 -19.90
N ARG A 132 40.31 -50.68 -18.95
CA ARG A 132 41.51 -51.53 -18.89
C ARG A 132 41.20 -53.00 -18.63
N LEU A 133 40.15 -53.31 -17.86
CA LEU A 133 39.74 -54.69 -17.62
C LEU A 133 39.10 -55.30 -18.88
N GLU A 134 38.31 -54.51 -19.61
CA GLU A 134 37.76 -54.91 -20.91
C GLU A 134 38.88 -55.23 -21.92
N GLU A 135 39.95 -54.45 -21.96
CA GLU A 135 41.12 -54.71 -22.82
C GLU A 135 41.86 -56.02 -22.49
N VAL A 136 41.90 -56.43 -21.22
CA VAL A 136 42.62 -57.64 -20.78
C VAL A 136 41.80 -58.92 -21.02
N ILE A 137 40.48 -58.81 -21.05
CA ILE A 137 39.57 -59.96 -21.19
C ILE A 137 39.30 -60.31 -22.67
N GLN A 138 39.45 -59.36 -23.60
CA GLN A 138 39.34 -59.58 -25.05
C GLN A 138 40.49 -60.42 -25.61
#